data_AF-A0AAV7CUX8-F1
#
_entry.id   AF-A0AAV7CUX8-F1
#
_cell.length_a   1.000
_cell.length_b   1.000
_cell.length_c   1.000
_cell.angle_alpha   90.00
_cell.angle_beta   90.00
_cell.angle_gamma   90.00
#
_symmetry.space_group_name_H-M   'P 1'
#
loop_
_entity.id
_entity.type
_entity.pdbx_description
1 polymer ?
#
loop_
_entity_poly.entity_id
_entity_poly.type
_entity_poly.pdbx_seq_one_letter_code
_entity_poly.pdbx_strand_id
1 'polypeptide(L)'
;MENNQLWIQQVSSTPSTRMDVVHLQEELDMKLQQRQARETGICPVRRELYSQCFDELIRQVTINCAERGVLLLRVRDEIHMTISAYQTLYESSVAFGMRKALQAEQGKSDMEKRIAELEQEKKDLERQVNEQKAKCEAIEKREAERRQVEEKKHAEEIQFLKRTNQQLKAQLEGIIAPKK
;
A
#
# COMPACT_ATOMS: atom_id res chain seq x y z
N MET A 1 -52.32 -32.21 6.63
CA MET A 1 -52.86 -32.29 5.26
C MET A 1 -54.35 -32.06 5.35
N GLU A 2 -54.78 -30.81 5.25
CA GLU A 2 -56.20 -30.45 5.20
C GLU A 2 -56.37 -29.50 4.02
N ASN A 3 -57.17 -29.96 3.05
CA ASN A 3 -57.65 -29.30 1.84
C ASN A 3 -56.59 -28.69 0.90
N ASN A 4 -56.46 -29.38 -0.23
CA ASN A 4 -55.70 -29.04 -1.44
C ASN A 4 -56.22 -27.76 -2.16
N GLN A 5 -56.51 -26.68 -1.43
CA GLN A 5 -57.04 -25.43 -1.96
C GLN A 5 -55.90 -24.49 -2.37
N LEU A 6 -55.81 -24.26 -3.68
CA LEU A 6 -54.91 -23.25 -4.26
C LEU A 6 -55.63 -21.89 -4.24
N TRP A 7 -55.15 -20.97 -3.40
CA TRP A 7 -55.63 -19.60 -3.37
C TRP A 7 -54.94 -18.80 -4.48
N ILE A 8 -55.71 -18.39 -5.50
CA ILE A 8 -55.23 -17.54 -6.58
C ILE A 8 -55.86 -16.15 -6.39
N GLN A 9 -55.03 -15.14 -6.20
CA GLN A 9 -55.47 -13.75 -6.24
C GLN A 9 -55.50 -13.30 -7.70
N GLN A 10 -56.69 -12.98 -8.22
CA GLN A 10 -56.85 -12.42 -9.55
C GLN A 10 -56.59 -10.92 -9.54
N VAL A 11 -55.99 -10.43 -10.62
CA VAL A 11 -55.78 -9.01 -10.85
C VAL A 11 -57.13 -8.36 -11.11
N SER A 12 -57.43 -7.25 -10.42
CA SER A 12 -58.69 -6.53 -10.66
C SER A 12 -58.78 -6.07 -12.11
N SER A 13 -59.93 -6.25 -12.75
CA SER A 13 -60.23 -5.77 -14.10
C SER A 13 -61.08 -4.49 -14.10
N THR A 14 -61.41 -3.93 -12.92
CA THR A 14 -62.22 -2.72 -12.84
C THR A 14 -61.40 -1.48 -13.21
N PRO A 15 -61.92 -0.60 -14.08
CA PRO A 15 -61.30 0.68 -14.37
C PRO A 15 -61.11 1.51 -13.09
N SER A 16 -59.97 2.19 -12.98
CA SER A 16 -59.63 3.03 -11.83
C SER A 16 -60.30 4.40 -11.92
N THR A 17 -60.80 4.88 -10.79
CA THR A 17 -61.29 6.26 -10.64
C THR A 17 -60.19 7.19 -10.15
N ARG A 18 -60.44 8.50 -10.16
CA ARG A 18 -59.52 9.50 -9.59
C ARG A 18 -59.27 9.25 -8.09
N MET A 19 -60.29 8.79 -7.36
CA MET A 19 -60.15 8.48 -5.93
C MET A 19 -59.23 7.29 -5.69
N ASP A 20 -59.29 6.26 -6.55
CA ASP A 20 -58.41 5.09 -6.43
C ASP A 20 -56.93 5.47 -6.59
N VAL A 21 -56.63 6.43 -7.48
CA VAL A 21 -55.27 6.93 -7.66
C VAL A 21 -54.80 7.73 -6.44
N VAL A 22 -55.67 8.52 -5.81
CA VAL A 22 -55.36 9.25 -4.57
C VAL A 22 -55.06 8.26 -3.44
N HIS A 23 -55.92 7.24 -3.25
CA HIS A 23 -55.67 6.22 -2.24
C HIS A 23 -54.37 5.44 -2.48
N LEU A 24 -54.04 5.13 -3.74
CA LEU A 24 -52.78 4.48 -4.08
C LEU A 24 -51.57 5.33 -3.66
N GLN A 25 -51.64 6.65 -3.87
CA GLN A 25 -50.60 7.58 -3.42
C GLN A 25 -50.49 7.59 -1.89
N GLU A 26 -51.60 7.76 -1.18
CA GLU A 26 -51.64 7.77 0.29
C GLU A 26 -51.09 6.47 0.88
N GLU A 27 -51.43 5.32 0.28
CA GLU A 27 -50.92 4.02 0.70
C GLU A 27 -49.41 3.88 0.47
N LEU A 28 -48.91 4.37 -0.67
CA LEU A 28 -47.47 4.40 -0.95
C LEU A 28 -46.73 5.28 0.07
N ASP A 29 -47.22 6.50 0.32
CA ASP A 29 -46.62 7.45 1.27
C ASP A 29 -46.62 6.87 2.69
N MET A 30 -47.73 6.27 3.11
CA MET A 30 -47.84 5.57 4.39
C MET A 30 -46.83 4.42 4.49
N LYS A 31 -46.71 3.57 3.46
CA LYS A 31 -45.76 2.44 3.46
C LYS A 31 -44.31 2.91 3.46
N LEU A 32 -43.99 3.98 2.75
CA LEU A 32 -42.65 4.58 2.74
C LEU A 32 -42.27 5.07 4.14
N GLN A 33 -43.18 5.73 4.85
CA GLN A 33 -42.96 6.17 6.23
C GLN A 33 -42.85 5.00 7.21
N GLN A 34 -43.81 4.06 7.16
CA GLN A 34 -43.84 2.90 8.06
C GLN A 34 -42.58 2.02 7.92
N ARG A 35 -42.10 1.84 6.69
CA ARG A 35 -40.86 1.08 6.43
C ARG A 35 -39.58 1.94 6.48
N GLN A 36 -39.69 3.20 6.90
CA GLN A 36 -38.58 4.15 7.06
C GLN A 36 -37.67 4.21 5.82
N ALA A 37 -38.30 4.30 4.64
CA ALA A 37 -37.57 4.40 3.39
C ALA A 37 -36.76 5.71 3.34
N ARG A 38 -35.51 5.63 2.87
CA ARG A 38 -34.64 6.82 2.75
C ARG A 38 -35.12 7.72 1.62
N GLU A 39 -35.18 9.02 1.89
CA GLU A 39 -35.52 10.05 0.89
C GLU A 39 -34.40 10.29 -0.13
N THR A 40 -33.14 10.04 0.25
CA THR A 40 -31.97 10.28 -0.61
C THR A 40 -31.06 9.05 -0.68
N GLY A 41 -30.36 8.94 -1.81
CA GLY A 41 -29.47 7.81 -2.11
C GLY A 41 -30.21 6.51 -2.45
N ILE A 42 -29.44 5.42 -2.55
CA ILE A 42 -29.95 4.10 -2.88
C ILE A 42 -30.69 3.52 -1.66
N CYS A 43 -31.95 3.13 -1.86
CA CYS A 43 -32.81 2.54 -0.83
C CYS A 43 -33.60 1.35 -1.40
N PRO A 44 -33.32 0.12 -0.95
CA PRO A 44 -34.03 -1.08 -1.43
C PRO A 44 -35.53 -1.05 -1.15
N VAL A 45 -35.92 -0.63 0.06
CA VAL A 45 -37.32 -0.51 0.48
C VAL A 45 -38.09 0.45 -0.43
N ARG A 46 -37.50 1.63 -0.70
CA ARG A 46 -38.09 2.59 -1.62
C ARG A 46 -38.24 1.98 -3.01
N ARG A 47 -37.18 1.38 -3.53
CA ARG A 47 -37.20 0.76 -4.86
C ARG A 47 -38.28 -0.30 -5.00
N GLU A 48 -38.44 -1.16 -4.00
CA GLU A 48 -39.49 -2.18 -3.94
C GLU A 48 -40.89 -1.56 -3.97
N LEU A 49 -41.16 -0.58 -3.10
CA LEU A 49 -42.47 0.08 -3.01
C LEU A 49 -42.84 0.84 -4.29
N TYR A 50 -41.87 1.54 -4.90
CA TYR A 50 -42.10 2.21 -6.18
C TYR A 50 -42.29 1.21 -7.33
N SER A 51 -41.60 0.06 -7.32
CA SER A 51 -41.81 -1.00 -8.31
C SER A 51 -43.25 -1.54 -8.23
N GLN A 52 -43.73 -1.84 -7.01
CA GLN A 52 -45.10 -2.30 -6.80
C GLN A 52 -46.13 -1.26 -7.22
N CYS A 53 -45.91 0.01 -6.87
CA CYS A 53 -46.78 1.11 -7.31
C CYS A 53 -46.79 1.25 -8.84
N PHE A 54 -45.64 1.14 -9.49
CA PHE A 54 -45.57 1.25 -10.94
C PHE A 54 -46.24 0.07 -11.66
N ASP A 55 -46.16 -1.15 -11.10
CA ASP A 55 -46.90 -2.30 -11.60
C ASP A 55 -48.42 -2.09 -11.50
N GLU A 56 -48.90 -1.48 -10.42
CA GLU A 56 -50.30 -1.12 -10.25
C GLU A 56 -50.72 -0.01 -11.23
N LEU A 57 -49.87 0.98 -11.50
CA LEU A 57 -50.11 1.98 -12.54
C LEU A 57 -50.18 1.35 -13.94
N ILE A 58 -49.29 0.40 -14.24
CA ILE A 58 -49.33 -0.36 -15.50
C ILE A 58 -50.65 -1.12 -15.61
N ARG A 59 -51.11 -1.79 -14.54
CA ARG A 59 -52.42 -2.46 -14.50
C ARG A 59 -53.57 -1.48 -14.82
N GLN A 60 -53.65 -0.36 -14.11
CA GLN A 60 -54.69 0.65 -14.30
C GLN A 60 -54.68 1.23 -15.73
N VAL A 61 -53.50 1.55 -16.27
CA VAL A 61 -53.37 2.05 -17.64
C VAL A 61 -53.74 0.98 -18.67
N THR A 62 -53.39 -0.28 -18.42
CA THR A 62 -53.71 -1.40 -19.31
C THR A 62 -55.22 -1.62 -19.42
N ILE A 63 -55.96 -1.50 -18.31
CA ILE A 63 -57.43 -1.60 -18.31
C ILE A 63 -58.06 -0.47 -19.13
N ASN A 64 -57.49 0.73 -19.07
CA ASN A 64 -57.97 1.87 -19.85
C ASN A 64 -57.60 1.76 -21.35
N CYS A 65 -56.38 1.30 -21.65
CA CYS A 65 -55.84 1.12 -23.00
C CYS A 65 -54.65 0.16 -22.96
N ALA A 66 -54.85 -1.04 -23.51
CA ALA A 66 -53.87 -2.12 -23.43
C ALA A 66 -52.54 -1.76 -24.10
N GLU A 67 -52.58 -1.03 -25.22
CA GLU A 67 -51.41 -0.62 -25.98
C GLU A 67 -50.49 0.30 -25.16
N ARG A 68 -51.09 1.22 -24.39
CA ARG A 68 -50.34 2.09 -23.45
C ARG A 68 -49.74 1.29 -22.30
N GLY A 69 -50.48 0.30 -21.79
CA GLY A 69 -49.98 -0.63 -20.78
C GLY A 69 -48.75 -1.40 -21.24
N VAL A 70 -48.79 -1.95 -22.46
CA VAL A 70 -47.67 -2.66 -23.08
C VAL A 70 -46.46 -1.74 -23.29
N LEU A 71 -46.67 -0.48 -23.65
CA LEU A 71 -45.56 0.48 -23.77
C LEU A 71 -44.91 0.77 -22.42
N LEU A 72 -45.69 1.02 -21.36
CA LEU A 72 -45.15 1.25 -20.02
C LEU A 72 -44.40 0.02 -19.48
N LEU A 73 -44.91 -1.18 -19.75
CA LEU A 73 -44.25 -2.44 -19.43
C LEU A 73 -42.85 -2.52 -20.06
N ARG A 74 -42.72 -2.19 -21.35
CA ARG A 74 -41.43 -2.19 -22.04
C ARG A 74 -40.46 -1.16 -21.46
N VAL A 75 -40.93 0.05 -21.16
CA VAL A 75 -40.11 1.10 -20.53
C VAL A 75 -39.61 0.65 -19.16
N ARG A 76 -40.47 0.01 -18.34
CA ARG A 76 -40.09 -0.56 -17.05
C ARG A 76 -38.95 -1.56 -17.21
N ASP A 77 -39.10 -2.50 -18.13
CA ASP A 77 -38.15 -3.60 -18.32
C ASP A 77 -36.81 -3.07 -18.86
N GLU A 78 -36.83 -2.08 -19.75
CA GLU A 78 -35.63 -1.38 -20.23
C GLU A 78 -34.88 -0.70 -19.09
N ILE A 79 -35.58 0.06 -18.23
CA ILE A 79 -34.97 0.72 -17.06
C ILE A 79 -34.38 -0.32 -16.09
N HIS A 80 -35.07 -1.45 -15.88
CA HIS A 80 -34.54 -2.54 -15.06
C HIS A 80 -33.25 -3.13 -15.64
N MET A 81 -33.20 -3.38 -16.94
CA MET A 81 -31.99 -3.83 -17.62
C MET A 81 -30.84 -2.81 -17.48
N THR A 82 -31.13 -1.53 -17.71
CA THR A 82 -30.13 -0.45 -17.56
C THR A 82 -29.57 -0.39 -16.14
N ILE A 83 -30.42 -0.48 -15.11
CA ILE A 83 -29.94 -0.46 -13.73
C ILE A 83 -29.10 -1.71 -13.42
N SER A 84 -29.49 -2.88 -13.89
CA SER A 84 -28.72 -4.12 -13.71
C SER A 84 -27.33 -4.02 -14.37
N ALA A 85 -27.25 -3.41 -15.54
CA ALA A 85 -25.97 -3.16 -16.21
C ALA A 85 -25.09 -2.21 -15.40
N TYR A 86 -25.64 -1.12 -14.87
CA TYR A 86 -24.90 -0.21 -13.99
C TYR A 86 -24.44 -0.86 -12.69
N GLN A 87 -25.25 -1.73 -12.08
CA GLN A 87 -24.85 -2.50 -10.90
C GLN A 87 -23.65 -3.39 -11.20
N THR A 88 -23.72 -4.14 -12.30
CA THR A 88 -22.62 -5.03 -12.74
C THR A 88 -21.34 -4.23 -12.99
N LEU A 89 -21.44 -3.07 -13.65
CA LEU A 89 -20.30 -2.20 -13.91
C LEU A 89 -19.71 -1.67 -12.61
N TYR A 90 -20.54 -1.21 -11.68
CA TYR A 90 -20.10 -0.69 -10.38
C TYR A 90 -19.37 -1.77 -9.57
N GLU A 91 -19.94 -2.97 -9.46
CA GLU A 91 -19.32 -4.12 -8.78
C GLU A 91 -17.97 -4.46 -9.40
N SER A 92 -17.89 -4.44 -10.74
CA SER A 92 -16.65 -4.68 -11.47
C SER A 92 -15.60 -3.60 -11.19
N SER A 93 -16.01 -2.32 -11.12
CA SER A 93 -15.12 -1.20 -10.79
C SER A 93 -14.57 -1.28 -9.37
N VAL A 94 -15.42 -1.62 -8.40
CA VAL A 94 -15.00 -1.82 -7.00
C VAL A 94 -14.00 -2.98 -6.90
N ALA A 95 -14.30 -4.11 -7.53
CA ALA A 95 -13.40 -5.26 -7.56
C ALA A 95 -12.06 -4.97 -8.24
N PHE A 96 -12.05 -4.15 -9.30
CA PHE A 96 -10.82 -3.67 -9.92
C PHE A 96 -9.99 -2.81 -8.96
N GLY A 97 -10.62 -1.83 -8.29
CA GLY A 97 -9.97 -0.97 -7.31
C GLY A 97 -9.32 -1.76 -6.16
N MET A 98 -10.05 -2.73 -5.60
CA MET A 98 -9.53 -3.61 -4.54
C MET A 98 -8.33 -4.43 -5.01
N ARG A 99 -8.38 -5.03 -6.21
CA ARG A 99 -7.25 -5.77 -6.77
C ARG A 99 -6.02 -4.90 -6.96
N LYS A 100 -6.19 -3.66 -7.41
CA LYS A 100 -5.08 -2.72 -7.59
C LYS A 100 -4.47 -2.28 -6.26
N ALA A 101 -5.28 -2.05 -5.24
CA ALA A 101 -4.80 -1.76 -3.89
C ALA A 101 -3.98 -2.93 -3.32
N LEU A 102 -4.49 -4.17 -3.46
CA LEU A 102 -3.77 -5.36 -3.01
C LEU A 102 -2.46 -5.56 -3.80
N GLN A 103 -2.48 -5.36 -5.12
CA GLN A 103 -1.28 -5.46 -5.96
C GLN A 103 -0.20 -4.44 -5.55
N ALA A 104 -0.60 -3.24 -5.11
CA ALA A 104 0.34 -2.21 -4.66
C ALA A 104 1.01 -2.54 -3.32
N GLU A 105 0.30 -3.25 -2.42
CA GLU A 105 0.86 -3.68 -1.13
C GLU A 105 1.64 -5.00 -1.24
N GLN A 106 1.49 -5.75 -2.34
CA GLN A 106 2.18 -7.02 -2.53
C GLN A 106 3.71 -6.82 -2.60
N GLY A 107 4.43 -7.55 -1.75
CA GLY A 107 5.89 -7.51 -1.70
C GLY A 107 6.49 -6.32 -0.95
N LYS A 108 5.67 -5.36 -0.51
CA LYS A 108 6.13 -4.20 0.27
C LYS A 108 6.77 -4.63 1.60
N SER A 109 6.13 -5.54 2.33
CA SER A 109 6.68 -6.05 3.60
C SER A 109 8.03 -6.76 3.42
N ASP A 110 8.20 -7.52 2.34
CA ASP A 110 9.46 -8.20 2.07
C ASP A 110 10.56 -7.21 1.68
N MET A 111 10.23 -6.18 0.89
CA MET A 111 11.15 -5.09 0.60
C MET A 111 11.54 -4.29 1.86
N GLU A 112 10.59 -3.96 2.73
CA GLU A 112 10.84 -3.27 4.00
C GLU A 112 11.78 -4.06 4.90
N LYS A 113 11.58 -5.39 5.02
CA LYS A 113 12.51 -6.27 5.73
C LYS A 113 13.90 -6.24 5.11
N ARG A 114 13.98 -6.34 3.78
CA ARG A 114 15.26 -6.34 3.07
C ARG A 114 16.02 -5.02 3.23
N ILE A 115 15.30 -3.90 3.23
CA ILE A 115 15.90 -2.58 3.51
C ILE A 115 16.48 -2.55 4.92
N ALA A 116 15.72 -2.98 5.93
CA ALA A 116 16.19 -3.00 7.31
C ALA A 116 17.44 -3.89 7.51
N GLU A 117 17.47 -5.07 6.89
CA GLU A 117 18.64 -5.95 6.88
C GLU A 117 19.87 -5.26 6.27
N LEU A 118 19.72 -4.66 5.09
CA LEU A 118 20.81 -4.00 4.37
C LEU A 118 21.31 -2.75 5.10
N GLU A 119 20.43 -1.99 5.75
CA GLU A 119 20.81 -0.83 6.56
C GLU A 119 21.64 -1.26 7.79
N GLN A 120 21.26 -2.36 8.44
CA GLN A 120 22.03 -2.90 9.55
C GLN A 120 23.40 -3.43 9.10
N GLU A 121 23.44 -4.18 7.99
CA GLU A 121 24.69 -4.70 7.41
C GLU A 121 25.64 -3.56 7.02
N LYS A 122 25.12 -2.51 6.37
CA LYS A 122 25.90 -1.31 6.03
C LYS A 122 26.53 -0.69 7.27
N LYS A 123 25.75 -0.51 8.34
CA LYS A 123 26.22 0.09 9.60
C LYS A 123 27.33 -0.75 10.25
N ASP A 124 27.17 -2.06 10.23
CA ASP A 124 28.17 -2.98 10.79
C ASP A 124 29.46 -2.98 9.96
N LEU A 125 29.36 -2.94 8.63
CA LEU A 125 30.51 -2.82 7.74
C LEU A 125 31.24 -1.47 7.90
N GLU A 126 30.51 -0.36 8.01
CA GLU A 126 31.10 0.96 8.26
C GLU A 126 31.89 0.98 9.59
N ARG A 127 31.34 0.35 10.64
CA ARG A 127 32.05 0.19 11.92
C ARG A 127 33.33 -0.65 11.75
N GLN A 128 33.26 -1.78 11.05
CA GLN A 128 34.44 -2.63 10.80
C GLN A 128 35.52 -1.88 10.03
N VAL A 129 35.14 -1.12 8.99
CA VAL A 129 36.07 -0.29 8.22
C VAL A 129 36.78 0.74 9.11
N ASN A 130 36.02 1.43 9.96
CA ASN A 130 36.60 2.42 10.89
C ASN A 130 37.54 1.76 11.91
N GLU A 131 37.18 0.60 12.43
CA GLU A 131 38.02 -0.14 13.37
C GLU A 131 39.33 -0.59 12.72
N GLN A 132 39.29 -1.10 11.48
CA GLN A 132 40.48 -1.52 10.75
C GLN A 132 41.37 -0.33 10.35
N LYS A 133 40.76 0.80 9.94
CA LYS A 133 41.52 2.04 9.67
C LYS A 133 42.29 2.51 10.91
N ALA A 134 41.62 2.56 12.07
CA ALA A 134 42.26 2.94 13.32
C ALA A 134 43.41 1.98 13.71
N LYS A 135 43.25 0.67 13.47
CA LYS A 135 44.32 -0.32 13.68
C LYS A 135 45.51 -0.08 12.76
N CYS A 136 45.27 0.16 11.47
CA CYS A 136 46.33 0.46 10.51
C CYS A 136 47.10 1.74 10.89
N GLU A 137 46.40 2.82 11.20
CA GLU A 137 47.01 4.10 11.62
C GLU A 137 47.87 3.93 12.88
N ALA A 138 47.40 3.16 13.86
CA ALA A 138 48.15 2.88 15.08
C ALA A 138 49.43 2.07 14.81
N ILE A 139 49.36 1.07 13.91
CA ILE A 139 50.52 0.26 13.51
C ILE A 139 51.52 1.12 12.74
N GLU A 140 51.07 1.91 11.77
CA GLU A 140 51.93 2.80 10.98
C GLU A 140 52.69 3.79 11.88
N LYS A 141 51.98 4.42 12.83
CA LYS A 141 52.61 5.32 13.80
C LYS A 141 53.65 4.61 14.66
N ARG A 142 53.33 3.42 15.19
CA ARG A 142 54.24 2.64 16.03
C ARG A 142 55.49 2.21 15.27
N GLU A 143 55.35 1.75 14.03
CA GLU A 143 56.48 1.33 13.20
C GLU A 143 57.33 2.52 12.75
N ALA A 144 56.71 3.68 12.47
CA ALA A 144 57.43 4.92 12.17
C ALA A 144 58.27 5.39 13.37
N GLU A 145 57.69 5.41 14.58
CA GLU A 145 58.40 5.75 15.81
C GLU A 145 59.55 4.77 16.08
N ARG A 146 59.31 3.47 15.93
CA ARG A 146 60.34 2.43 16.10
C ARG A 146 61.49 2.61 15.11
N ARG A 147 61.19 2.84 13.83
CA ARG A 147 62.21 3.08 12.79
C ARG A 147 63.03 4.33 13.11
N GLN A 148 62.39 5.41 13.55
CA GLN A 148 63.07 6.66 13.92
C GLN A 148 63.99 6.50 15.14
N VAL A 149 63.60 5.69 16.13
CA VAL A 149 64.45 5.37 17.28
C VAL A 149 65.67 4.54 16.87
N GLU A 150 65.48 3.50 16.05
CA GLU A 150 66.58 2.67 15.57
C GLU A 150 67.55 3.45 14.68
N GLU A 151 67.05 4.32 13.78
CA GLU A 151 67.89 5.20 12.97
C GLU A 151 68.73 6.16 13.83
N LYS A 152 68.16 6.72 14.90
CA LYS A 152 68.90 7.58 15.84
C LYS A 152 70.01 6.80 16.56
N LYS A 153 69.69 5.64 17.14
CA LYS A 153 70.69 4.78 17.80
C LYS A 153 71.82 4.43 16.84
N HIS A 154 71.50 4.01 15.62
CA HIS A 154 72.50 3.61 14.66
C HIS A 154 73.37 4.79 14.21
N ALA A 155 72.79 5.99 14.05
CA ALA A 155 73.55 7.20 13.77
C ALA A 155 74.51 7.59 14.91
N GLU A 156 74.07 7.47 16.17
CA GLU A 156 74.89 7.68 17.36
C GLU A 156 76.06 6.67 17.43
N GLU A 157 75.78 5.41 17.14
CA GLU A 157 76.77 4.32 17.11
C GLU A 157 77.82 4.53 16.02
N ILE A 158 77.40 4.92 14.81
CA ILE A 158 78.31 5.32 13.72
C ILE A 158 79.17 6.51 14.13
N GLN A 159 78.59 7.54 14.76
CA GLN A 159 79.37 8.69 15.24
C GLN A 159 80.39 8.29 16.31
N PHE A 160 80.00 7.44 17.26
CA PHE A 160 80.90 6.93 18.28
C PHE A 160 82.07 6.17 17.64
N LEU A 161 81.78 5.19 16.77
CA LEU A 161 82.80 4.41 16.06
C LEU A 161 83.72 5.29 15.22
N LYS A 162 83.20 6.33 14.54
CA LYS A 162 84.03 7.30 13.80
C LYS A 162 85.00 8.03 14.71
N ARG A 163 84.56 8.50 15.89
CA ARG A 163 85.41 9.18 16.88
C ARG A 163 86.48 8.24 17.42
N THR A 164 86.12 7.00 17.76
CA THR A 164 87.06 5.99 18.23
C THR A 164 88.10 5.64 17.15
N ASN A 165 87.68 5.48 15.90
CA ASN A 165 88.58 5.21 14.79
C ASN A 165 89.57 6.37 14.55
N GLN A 166 89.11 7.63 14.65
CA GLN A 166 89.98 8.80 14.62
C GLN A 166 91.00 8.82 15.77
N GLN A 167 90.58 8.53 17.00
CA GLN A 167 91.48 8.45 18.16
C GLN A 167 92.53 7.34 17.99
N LEU A 168 92.11 6.15 17.55
CA LEU A 168 93.01 5.02 17.29
C LEU A 168 94.01 5.35 16.16
N LYS A 169 93.56 6.01 15.09
CA LYS A 169 94.47 6.51 14.03
C LYS A 169 95.51 7.47 14.59
N ALA A 170 95.10 8.46 15.36
CA ALA A 170 96.01 9.42 15.97
C ALA A 170 97.01 8.76 16.94
N GLN A 171 96.58 7.75 17.70
CA GLN A 171 97.48 6.95 18.55
C GLN A 171 98.49 6.15 17.73
N LEU A 172 98.07 5.50 16.65
CA LEU A 172 98.95 4.77 15.75
C LEU A 172 99.95 5.70 15.05
N GLU A 173 99.51 6.85 14.56
CA GLU A 173 100.39 7.88 14.00
C GLU A 173 101.39 8.39 15.03
N GLY A 174 101.00 8.54 16.30
CA GLY A 174 101.90 8.90 17.40
C GLY A 174 102.93 7.82 17.76
N ILE A 175 102.62 6.53 17.53
CA ILE A 175 103.53 5.40 17.74
C ILE A 175 104.49 5.23 16.55
N ILE A 176 104.04 5.54 15.33
CA ILE A 176 104.80 5.38 14.09
C ILE A 176 105.64 6.63 13.77
N ALA A 177 105.26 7.80 14.31
CA ALA A 177 106.05 9.03 14.18
C ALA A 177 107.45 8.86 14.82
N PRO A 178 108.54 9.15 14.08
CA PRO A 178 109.88 8.96 14.60
C PRO A 178 110.15 9.92 15.76
N LYS A 179 110.68 9.40 16.88
CA LYS A 179 111.24 10.24 17.93
C LYS A 179 112.41 11.04 17.35
N LYS A 180 112.39 12.36 17.55
CA LYS A 180 113.51 13.27 17.25
C LYS A 180 114.82 12.76 17.84
#